data_AF-A0A958N5X3-F1
#
_entry.id   AF-A0A958N5X3-F1
#
_cell.length_a   1.000
_cell.length_b   1.000
_cell.length_c   1.000
_cell.angle_alpha   90.00
_cell.angle_beta   90.00
_cell.angle_gamma   90.00
#
_symmetry.space_group_name_H-M   'P 1'
#
loop_
_entity.id
_entity.type
_entity.pdbx_description
1 polymer ?
#
loop_
_entity_poly.entity_id
_entity_poly.type
_entity_poly.pdbx_seq_one_letter_code
_entity_poly.pdbx_strand_id
1 'polypeptide(L)'
;SISEIEATKYSRLEFENTIFTLKSDDKSIDGLRVLKKSADVHPKSRRPIHIDFYAVDMLSEVRVHVKVKYVGKPEGVMSGGIVQEIRHDVEVECLPNNIPDVIELDITSMKLHDTLHASDLKLPEDVVLITSPEEALVSVAEPKAEEPAAEASAEATSTETAAAEKKD
;
A
#
# COMPACT_ATOMS: atom_id res chain seq x y z
N SER A 1 -20.73 18.23 12.65
CA SER A 1 -20.51 17.39 11.45
C SER A 1 -19.56 18.13 10.53
N ILE A 2 -18.58 17.41 9.94
CA ILE A 2 -17.60 18.02 9.03
C ILE A 2 -18.26 18.20 7.65
N SER A 3 -17.93 19.28 6.94
CA SER A 3 -18.46 19.49 5.60
C SER A 3 -17.90 18.43 4.63
N GLU A 4 -18.71 18.03 3.65
CA GLU A 4 -18.29 16.98 2.71
C GLU A 4 -17.04 17.36 1.89
N ILE A 5 -16.88 18.64 1.58
CA ILE A 5 -15.72 19.16 0.83
C ILE A 5 -14.44 19.00 1.66
N GLU A 6 -14.50 19.33 2.95
CA GLU A 6 -13.39 19.16 3.87
C GLU A 6 -13.11 17.67 4.10
N ALA A 7 -14.15 16.86 4.33
CA ALA A 7 -14.00 15.42 4.49
C ALA A 7 -13.35 14.78 3.26
N THR A 8 -13.72 15.19 2.05
CA THR A 8 -13.14 14.67 0.80
C THR A 8 -11.68 15.12 0.61
N LYS A 9 -11.33 16.32 1.09
CA LYS A 9 -9.96 16.82 1.06
C LYS A 9 -9.08 16.02 2.02
N TYR A 10 -9.51 15.88 3.27
CA TYR A 10 -8.74 15.25 4.34
C TYR A 10 -8.81 13.72 4.36
N SER A 11 -9.74 13.11 3.60
CA SER A 11 -9.76 11.65 3.41
C SER A 11 -8.61 11.14 2.54
N ARG A 12 -7.90 12.03 1.84
CA ARG A 12 -6.76 11.65 0.99
C ARG A 12 -5.63 11.05 1.80
N LEU A 13 -4.78 10.30 1.09
CA LEU A 13 -3.64 9.59 1.66
C LEU A 13 -2.54 10.54 2.14
N GLU A 14 -2.40 11.70 1.50
CA GLU A 14 -1.43 12.75 1.87
C GLU A 14 -1.66 13.33 3.27
N PHE A 15 -2.83 13.07 3.85
CA PHE A 15 -3.27 13.59 5.16
C PHE A 15 -3.37 12.49 6.23
N GLU A 16 -2.86 11.28 5.96
CA GLU A 16 -2.88 10.17 6.93
C GLU A 16 -2.09 10.49 8.20
N ASN A 17 -0.95 11.16 8.04
CA ASN A 17 -0.01 11.41 9.13
C ASN A 17 -0.04 12.86 9.65
N THR A 18 -1.04 13.64 9.22
CA THR A 18 -1.19 15.04 9.65
C THR A 18 -2.00 15.14 10.93
N ILE A 19 -1.52 15.94 11.89
CA ILE A 19 -2.28 16.28 13.09
C ILE A 19 -3.27 17.42 12.78
N PHE A 20 -4.55 17.16 13.05
CA PHE A 20 -5.62 18.13 12.94
C PHE A 20 -5.98 18.69 14.31
N THR A 21 -6.49 19.92 14.33
CA THR A 21 -7.18 20.46 15.51
C THR A 21 -8.66 20.52 15.20
N LEU A 22 -9.47 19.77 15.94
CA LEU A 22 -10.91 19.77 15.75
C LEU A 22 -11.51 21.08 16.26
N LYS A 23 -12.45 21.64 15.49
CA LYS A 23 -13.30 22.75 15.90
C LYS A 23 -14.72 22.25 15.95
N SER A 24 -15.38 22.43 17.09
CA SER A 24 -16.73 21.94 17.31
C SER A 24 -17.49 22.84 18.29
N ASP A 25 -18.81 22.86 18.20
CA ASP A 25 -19.65 23.59 19.15
C ASP A 25 -19.70 22.90 20.53
N ASP A 26 -19.33 21.63 20.58
CA ASP A 26 -19.20 20.87 21.82
C ASP A 26 -17.82 21.09 22.46
N LYS A 27 -17.83 21.69 23.66
CA LYS A 27 -16.63 22.03 24.44
C LYS A 27 -15.74 20.84 24.79
N SER A 28 -16.27 19.61 24.77
CA SER A 28 -15.49 18.41 25.08
C SER A 28 -14.55 18.01 23.94
N ILE A 29 -14.89 18.38 22.70
CA ILE A 29 -14.14 18.02 21.49
C ILE A 29 -13.51 19.21 20.78
N ASP A 30 -13.91 20.43 21.16
CA ASP A 30 -13.31 21.66 20.64
C ASP A 30 -11.86 21.82 21.10
N GLY A 31 -10.96 22.03 20.14
CA GLY A 31 -9.52 22.19 20.39
C GLY A 31 -8.74 20.88 20.58
N LEU A 32 -9.37 19.72 20.46
CA LEU A 32 -8.64 18.43 20.51
C LEU A 32 -7.70 18.29 19.31
N ARG A 33 -6.45 17.91 19.60
CA ARG A 33 -5.49 17.50 18.58
C ARG A 33 -5.74 16.04 18.26
N VAL A 34 -5.93 15.76 16.98
CA VAL A 34 -6.29 14.43 16.52
C VAL A 34 -5.47 14.00 15.32
N LEU A 35 -5.25 12.70 15.21
CA LEU A 35 -4.63 12.05 14.06
C LEU A 35 -5.68 11.22 13.33
N LYS A 36 -5.66 11.20 11.99
CA LYS A 36 -6.55 10.37 11.19
C LYS A 36 -6.18 8.89 11.40
N LYS A 37 -7.15 8.08 11.79
CA LYS A 37 -6.99 6.63 11.94
C LYS A 37 -7.35 5.90 10.64
N SER A 38 -8.58 6.13 10.18
CA SER A 38 -9.15 5.44 9.02
C SER A 38 -10.17 6.35 8.34
N ALA A 39 -10.33 6.19 7.04
CA ALA A 39 -11.40 6.84 6.29
C ALA A 39 -12.09 5.82 5.40
N ASP A 40 -13.39 5.62 5.65
CA ASP A 40 -14.22 4.77 4.82
C ASP A 40 -14.72 5.57 3.63
N VAL A 41 -14.38 5.10 2.44
CA VAL A 41 -14.75 5.74 1.19
C VAL A 41 -15.66 4.81 0.40
N HIS A 42 -16.77 5.35 -0.10
CA HIS A 42 -17.70 4.58 -0.90
C HIS A 42 -17.01 4.10 -2.20
N PRO A 43 -17.00 2.78 -2.51
CA PRO A 43 -16.20 2.22 -3.60
C PRO A 43 -16.58 2.77 -4.99
N LYS A 44 -17.89 2.97 -5.22
CA LYS A 44 -18.41 3.51 -6.50
C LYS A 44 -18.30 5.04 -6.62
N SER A 45 -18.85 5.79 -5.66
CA SER A 45 -18.93 7.25 -5.75
C SER A 45 -17.66 7.97 -5.27
N ARG A 46 -16.71 7.25 -4.65
CA ARG A 46 -15.48 7.80 -4.05
C ARG A 46 -15.72 8.89 -2.99
N ARG A 47 -16.93 8.93 -2.41
CA ARG A 47 -17.30 9.89 -1.34
C ARG A 47 -16.92 9.32 0.03
N PRO A 48 -16.34 10.13 0.94
CA PRO A 48 -16.08 9.69 2.31
C PRO A 48 -17.41 9.47 3.04
N ILE A 49 -17.53 8.33 3.71
CA ILE A 49 -18.69 7.93 4.52
C ILE A 49 -18.40 8.21 5.99
N HIS A 50 -17.22 7.80 6.45
CA HIS A 50 -16.79 7.91 7.83
C HIS A 50 -15.30 8.23 7.91
N ILE A 51 -14.90 9.03 8.90
CA ILE A 51 -13.49 9.28 9.20
C ILE A 51 -13.31 9.11 10.71
N ASP A 52 -12.43 8.20 11.07
CA ASP A 52 -12.01 7.97 12.44
C ASP A 52 -10.80 8.81 12.79
N PHE A 53 -10.80 9.30 14.01
CA PHE A 53 -9.72 10.10 14.58
C PHE A 53 -9.26 9.53 15.91
N TYR A 54 -7.96 9.53 16.14
CA TYR A 54 -7.37 9.32 17.47
C TYR A 54 -7.10 10.67 18.12
N ALA A 55 -7.53 10.87 19.36
CA ALA A 55 -7.02 11.96 20.18
C ALA A 55 -5.57 11.64 20.55
N VAL A 56 -4.65 12.53 20.20
CA VAL A 56 -3.21 12.34 20.44
C VAL A 56 -2.75 13.26 21.56
N ASP A 57 -2.04 12.68 22.51
CA ASP A 57 -1.24 13.44 23.48
C ASP A 57 0.14 13.71 22.87
N MET A 58 0.59 14.96 22.94
CA MET A 58 1.88 15.38 22.38
C MET A 58 3.08 14.76 23.10
N LEU A 59 2.88 14.19 24.28
CA LEU A 59 3.92 13.58 25.11
C LEU A 59 3.98 12.06 24.99
N SER A 60 3.00 11.44 24.31
CA SER A 60 2.91 9.98 24.21
C SER A 60 3.33 9.52 22.82
N GLU A 61 4.05 8.40 22.76
CA GLU A 61 4.40 7.75 21.50
C GLU A 61 3.14 7.21 20.80
N VAL A 62 3.12 7.33 19.48
CA VAL A 62 2.02 6.85 18.63
C VAL A 62 2.60 5.98 17.52
N ARG A 63 1.90 4.89 17.23
CA ARG A 63 2.21 3.99 16.12
C ARG A 63 1.40 4.38 14.90
N VAL A 64 2.10 4.62 13.80
CA VAL A 64 1.52 5.13 12.57
C VAL A 64 2.12 4.43 11.37
N HIS A 65 1.31 4.31 10.32
CA HIS A 65 1.75 3.80 9.03
C HIS A 65 2.28 4.97 8.20
N VAL A 66 3.56 4.95 7.89
CA VAL A 66 4.19 5.97 7.04
C VAL A 66 4.46 5.40 5.66
N LYS A 67 4.12 6.17 4.64
CA LYS A 67 4.32 5.77 3.25
C LYS A 67 5.78 5.81 2.87
N VAL A 68 6.18 4.79 2.12
CA VAL A 68 7.49 4.71 1.48
C VAL A 68 7.34 5.20 0.04
N LYS A 69 8.13 6.20 -0.33
CA LYS A 69 8.24 6.70 -1.69
C LYS A 69 9.54 6.23 -2.30
N TYR A 70 9.42 5.40 -3.32
CA TYR A 70 10.55 4.91 -4.08
C TYR A 70 11.03 6.00 -5.04
N VAL A 71 12.29 6.41 -4.89
CA VAL A 71 12.92 7.46 -5.68
C VAL A 71 13.97 6.85 -6.59
N GLY A 72 13.99 7.27 -7.85
CA GLY A 72 14.96 6.81 -8.83
C GLY A 72 14.42 5.74 -9.78
N LYS A 73 15.23 5.38 -10.77
CA LYS A 73 14.93 4.33 -11.74
C LYS A 73 16.00 3.23 -11.59
N PRO A 74 15.64 2.01 -11.20
CA PRO A 74 16.61 0.96 -10.94
C PRO A 74 17.30 0.52 -12.23
N GLU A 75 18.62 0.27 -12.14
CA GLU A 75 19.42 -0.28 -13.25
C GLU A 75 18.83 -1.58 -13.78
N GLY A 76 18.30 -2.44 -12.91
CA GLY A 76 17.66 -3.70 -13.29
C GLY A 76 16.48 -3.54 -14.26
N VAL A 77 15.80 -2.40 -14.26
CA VAL A 77 14.74 -2.11 -15.25
C VAL A 77 15.33 -1.82 -16.63
N MET A 78 16.51 -1.21 -16.71
CA MET A 78 17.19 -1.01 -18.00
C MET A 78 17.63 -2.34 -18.61
N SER A 79 17.90 -3.35 -17.77
CA SER A 79 18.20 -4.73 -18.18
C SER A 79 16.95 -5.58 -18.48
N GLY A 80 15.76 -4.99 -18.46
CA GLY A 80 14.50 -5.67 -18.79
C GLY A 80 13.73 -6.22 -17.59
N GLY A 81 14.15 -5.93 -16.35
CA GLY A 81 13.41 -6.27 -15.13
C GLY A 81 12.19 -5.36 -14.88
N ILE A 82 11.31 -5.82 -14.00
CA ILE A 82 10.13 -5.09 -13.50
C ILE A 82 10.32 -4.84 -12.01
N VAL A 83 10.04 -3.59 -11.59
CA VAL A 83 10.00 -3.24 -10.16
C VAL A 83 8.71 -3.78 -9.56
N GLN A 84 8.85 -4.53 -8.48
CA GLN A 84 7.75 -5.05 -7.69
C GLN A 84 7.80 -4.40 -6.32
N GLU A 85 6.85 -3.51 -6.06
CA GLU A 85 6.63 -2.94 -4.73
C GLU A 85 5.84 -3.95 -3.90
N ILE A 86 6.46 -4.50 -2.87
CA ILE A 86 5.86 -5.51 -1.98
C ILE A 86 5.04 -4.81 -0.90
N ARG A 87 5.54 -3.69 -0.39
CA ARG A 87 4.81 -2.79 0.52
C ARG A 87 4.89 -1.34 0.08
N HIS A 88 3.88 -0.58 0.45
CA HIS A 88 3.83 0.87 0.17
C HIS A 88 3.98 1.70 1.46
N ASP A 89 3.90 1.05 2.62
CA ASP A 89 3.90 1.66 3.93
C ASP A 89 4.67 0.80 4.93
N VAL A 90 5.20 1.46 5.96
CA VAL A 90 5.87 0.83 7.09
C VAL A 90 5.31 1.38 8.39
N GLU A 91 5.18 0.51 9.38
CA GLU A 91 4.78 0.89 10.74
C GLU A 91 5.99 1.43 11.50
N VAL A 92 5.83 2.65 12.03
CA VAL A 92 6.82 3.34 12.86
C VAL A 92 6.19 3.87 14.14
N GLU A 93 7.01 3.96 15.18
CA GLU A 93 6.67 4.54 16.48
C GLU A 93 7.45 5.84 16.65
N CYS A 94 6.73 6.94 16.86
CA CYS A 94 7.32 8.26 17.05
C CYS A 94 6.40 9.19 17.85
N LEU A 95 6.95 10.30 18.31
CA LEU A 95 6.15 11.37 18.91
C LEU A 95 5.30 12.07 17.84
N PRO A 96 4.09 12.55 18.17
CA PRO A 96 3.22 13.22 17.21
C PRO A 96 3.88 14.41 16.48
N ASN A 97 4.83 15.10 17.13
CA ASN A 97 5.57 16.21 16.51
C ASN A 97 6.54 15.79 15.40
N ASN A 98 7.00 14.54 15.42
CA ASN A 98 8.07 14.05 14.56
C ASN A 98 7.57 13.07 13.49
N ILE A 99 6.25 12.93 13.32
CA ILE A 99 5.69 12.03 12.31
C ILE A 99 6.11 12.50 10.91
N PRO A 100 6.86 11.70 10.15
CA PRO A 100 7.17 12.02 8.76
C PRO A 100 5.97 11.73 7.86
N ASP A 101 5.70 12.62 6.91
CA ASP A 101 4.65 12.41 5.91
C ASP A 101 5.00 11.27 4.95
N VAL A 102 6.28 11.21 4.54
CA VAL A 102 6.82 10.26 3.55
C VAL A 102 8.26 9.90 3.90
N ILE A 103 8.61 8.62 3.78
CA ILE A 103 9.99 8.13 3.86
C ILE A 103 10.48 7.83 2.44
N GLU A 104 11.59 8.43 2.03
CA GLU A 104 12.15 8.19 0.70
C GLU A 104 13.15 7.03 0.72
N LEU A 105 12.98 6.08 -0.21
CA LEU A 105 13.91 4.98 -0.45
C LEU A 105 14.48 5.08 -1.86
N ASP A 106 15.81 5.17 -1.98
CA ASP A 106 16.48 5.23 -3.27
C ASP A 106 16.64 3.82 -3.86
N ILE A 107 16.05 3.60 -5.03
CA ILE A 107 16.09 2.32 -5.75
C ILE A 107 17.02 2.35 -6.96
N THR A 108 17.73 3.46 -7.21
CA THR A 108 18.49 3.67 -8.46
C THR A 108 19.55 2.60 -8.69
N SER A 109 20.25 2.18 -7.63
CA SER A 109 21.35 1.19 -7.72
C SER A 109 20.89 -0.28 -7.73
N MET A 110 19.58 -0.55 -7.67
CA MET A 110 19.08 -1.93 -7.63
C MET A 110 19.28 -2.64 -8.98
N LYS A 111 19.79 -3.86 -8.89
CA LYS A 111 20.02 -4.75 -10.04
C LYS A 111 18.89 -5.77 -10.20
N LEU A 112 18.99 -6.58 -11.25
CA LEU A 112 18.11 -7.72 -11.46
C LEU A 112 18.25 -8.73 -10.30
N HIS A 113 17.11 -9.22 -9.81
CA HIS A 113 16.97 -10.12 -8.64
C HIS A 113 17.39 -9.50 -7.31
N ASP A 114 17.53 -8.18 -7.25
CA ASP A 114 17.85 -7.46 -6.04
C ASP A 114 16.59 -7.14 -5.23
N THR A 115 16.71 -7.07 -3.90
CA THR A 115 15.61 -6.79 -2.96
C THR A 115 16.11 -5.85 -1.86
N LEU A 116 15.36 -4.78 -1.61
CA LEU A 116 15.60 -3.88 -0.48
C LEU A 116 14.66 -4.21 0.66
N HIS A 117 15.19 -4.10 1.87
CA HIS A 117 14.50 -4.43 3.10
C HIS A 117 14.17 -3.17 3.91
N ALA A 118 13.33 -3.33 4.93
CA ALA A 118 12.96 -2.22 5.81
C ALA A 118 14.16 -1.64 6.58
N SER A 119 15.24 -2.41 6.75
CA SER A 119 16.51 -1.93 7.30
C SER A 119 17.21 -0.88 6.44
N ASP A 120 16.94 -0.82 5.13
CA ASP A 120 17.58 0.10 4.19
C ASP A 120 16.94 1.50 4.18
N LEU A 121 15.86 1.68 4.98
CA LEU A 121 15.17 2.96 5.11
C LEU A 121 16.01 3.97 5.88
N LYS A 122 16.08 5.19 5.34
CA LYS A 122 16.65 6.35 6.04
C LYS A 122 15.59 6.95 6.95
N LEU A 123 15.60 6.53 8.21
CA LEU A 123 14.68 7.04 9.22
C LEU A 123 15.22 8.37 9.82
N PRO A 124 14.36 9.37 10.05
CA PRO A 124 14.74 10.59 10.74
C PRO A 124 15.06 10.33 12.22
N GLU A 125 15.76 11.28 12.86
CA GLU A 125 16.00 11.23 14.30
C GLU A 125 14.66 11.13 15.06
N ASP A 126 14.63 10.28 16.09
CA ASP A 126 13.46 9.98 16.94
C ASP A 126 12.31 9.17 16.30
N VAL A 127 12.56 8.43 15.21
CA VAL A 127 11.60 7.46 14.65
C VAL A 127 12.11 6.03 14.83
N VAL A 128 11.29 5.18 15.47
CA VAL A 128 11.59 3.76 15.69
C VAL A 128 10.82 2.93 14.67
N LEU A 129 11.53 2.08 13.92
CA LEU A 129 10.91 1.10 13.02
C LEU A 129 10.30 -0.05 13.85
N ILE A 130 9.00 -0.28 13.69
CA ILE A 130 8.30 -1.43 14.32
C ILE A 130 8.19 -2.60 13.34
N THR A 131 8.09 -2.30 12.04
CA THR A 131 8.13 -3.30 10.98
C THR A 131 9.43 -4.12 11.06
N SER A 132 9.37 -5.42 10.74
CA SER A 132 10.56 -6.26 10.79
C SER A 132 11.65 -5.72 9.85
N PRO A 133 12.90 -5.52 10.32
CA PRO A 133 13.98 -5.02 9.47
C PRO A 133 14.28 -5.90 8.25
N GLU A 134 14.01 -7.20 8.35
CA GLU A 134 14.22 -8.19 7.27
C GLU A 134 13.07 -8.19 6.24
N GLU A 135 12.01 -7.44 6.49
CA GLU A 135 10.86 -7.42 5.59
C GLU A 135 11.18 -6.71 4.29
N ALA A 136 10.90 -7.39 3.17
CA ALA A 136 11.16 -6.87 1.84
C ALA A 136 10.15 -5.77 1.47
N LEU A 137 10.65 -4.61 1.03
CA LEU A 137 9.84 -3.47 0.62
C LEU A 137 9.66 -3.43 -0.89
N VAL A 138 10.75 -3.64 -1.63
CA VAL A 138 10.78 -3.57 -3.09
C VAL A 138 11.79 -4.57 -3.64
N SER A 139 11.45 -5.20 -4.76
CA SER A 139 12.34 -6.10 -5.48
C SER A 139 12.32 -5.80 -6.98
N VAL A 140 13.36 -6.21 -7.69
CA VAL A 140 13.42 -6.15 -9.15
C VAL A 140 13.47 -7.57 -9.70
N ALA A 141 12.39 -8.01 -10.34
CA ALA A 141 12.26 -9.36 -10.88
C ALA A 141 12.28 -9.35 -12.41
N GLU A 142 12.65 -10.48 -13.02
CA GLU A 142 12.47 -10.67 -14.46
C GLU A 142 10.97 -10.73 -14.79
N PRO A 143 10.55 -10.14 -15.92
CA PRO A 143 9.20 -10.35 -16.44
C PRO A 143 9.05 -11.84 -16.69
N LYS A 144 8.25 -12.51 -15.85
CA LYS A 144 7.84 -13.87 -16.14
C LYS A 144 7.05 -13.80 -17.44
N ALA A 145 7.64 -14.30 -18.53
CA ALA A 145 6.93 -14.46 -19.78
C ALA A 145 5.72 -15.34 -19.45
N GLU A 146 4.55 -14.72 -19.46
CA GLU A 146 3.30 -15.45 -19.61
C GLU A 146 3.39 -16.02 -21.03
N GLU A 147 3.96 -17.22 -21.16
CA GLU A 147 3.79 -18.01 -22.38
C GLU A 147 2.28 -17.99 -22.64
N PRO A 148 1.81 -17.48 -23.79
CA PRO A 148 0.43 -17.71 -24.15
C PRO A 148 0.31 -19.23 -24.14
N ALA A 149 -0.53 -19.75 -23.26
CA ALA A 149 -0.95 -21.13 -23.32
C ALA A 149 -1.46 -21.32 -24.75
N ALA A 150 -0.61 -21.91 -25.59
CA ALA A 150 -0.98 -22.28 -26.93
C ALA A 150 -2.15 -23.22 -26.74
N GLU A 151 -3.35 -22.78 -27.13
CA GLU A 151 -4.52 -23.61 -27.32
C GLU A 151 -4.19 -24.63 -28.41
N ALA A 152 -3.42 -25.65 -28.05
CA ALA A 152 -3.29 -26.88 -28.80
C ALA A 152 -4.51 -27.75 -28.46
N SER A 153 -5.68 -27.33 -28.92
CA SER A 153 -6.84 -28.22 -29.04
C SER A 153 -6.95 -28.64 -30.50
N ALA A 154 -6.12 -29.60 -30.89
CA ALA A 154 -6.27 -30.35 -32.13
C ALA A 154 -6.24 -31.86 -31.86
N GLU A 155 -7.46 -32.40 -31.90
CA GLU A 155 -7.85 -33.69 -32.48
C GLU A 155 -7.65 -35.04 -31.76
N ALA A 156 -8.70 -35.84 -32.00
CA ALA A 156 -8.82 -37.30 -32.01
C ALA A 156 -9.19 -37.94 -30.65
N THR A 157 -10.18 -38.83 -30.54
CA THR A 157 -10.79 -39.69 -31.56
C THR A 157 -12.12 -40.25 -31.07
N SER A 158 -13.09 -40.25 -31.96
CA SER A 158 -14.26 -41.11 -31.96
C SER A 158 -13.85 -42.60 -31.94
N THR A 159 -14.40 -43.41 -31.04
CA THR A 159 -14.75 -44.83 -31.28
C THR A 159 -15.63 -45.34 -30.13
N GLU A 160 -16.95 -45.43 -30.37
CA GLU A 160 -17.78 -46.48 -29.78
C GLU A 160 -18.50 -47.17 -30.95
N THR A 161 -17.94 -48.31 -31.38
CA THR A 161 -18.48 -49.16 -32.44
C THR A 161 -19.44 -50.20 -31.88
N ALA A 162 -20.71 -50.07 -32.27
CA ALA A 162 -21.62 -51.05 -32.89
C ALA A 162 -21.65 -52.54 -32.44
N ALA A 163 -22.87 -53.02 -32.13
CA ALA A 163 -23.57 -54.21 -32.67
C ALA A 163 -24.93 -54.36 -31.92
N ALA A 164 -26.11 -54.73 -32.47
CA ALA A 164 -26.58 -55.33 -33.73
C ALA A 164 -28.08 -54.94 -33.92
N GLU A 165 -28.55 -54.46 -35.06
CA GLU A 165 -29.00 -55.16 -36.29
C GLU A 165 -30.49 -55.59 -36.28
N LYS A 166 -31.22 -55.23 -37.34
CA LYS A 166 -32.65 -55.49 -37.59
C LYS A 166 -32.80 -56.09 -38.99
N LYS A 167 -33.08 -57.39 -39.13
CA LYS A 167 -33.90 -57.99 -40.21
C LYS A 167 -34.05 -59.51 -40.03
N ASP A 168 -35.27 -59.95 -39.70
CA ASP A 168 -36.12 -60.84 -40.51
C ASP A 168 -37.56 -60.66 -40.04
#